data_AF-A0A968DC66-F1
#
_entry.id   AF-A0A968DC66-F1
#
_cell.length_a   1.000
_cell.length_b   1.000
_cell.length_c   1.000
_cell.angle_alpha   90.00
_cell.angle_beta   90.00
_cell.angle_gamma   90.00
#
_symmetry.space_group_name_H-M   'P 1'
#
loop_
_entity.id
_entity.type
_entity.pdbx_description
1 polymer ?
#
loop_
_entity_poly.entity_id
_entity_poly.type
_entity_poly.pdbx_seq_one_letter_code
_entity_poly.pdbx_strand_id
1 'polypeptide(L)'
;MKNSITKQIMVVADSCFAGKVLSRDGEGILPVSEQAQMFNVMLPEYTERKRSRFVLTSGGTAPVLDGGGGDHSVFARAFLDVLTTNEGIISAHTIFERLAGKVMFLAEKQNFEQAPEF
;
A
#
# COMPACT_ATOMS: atom_id res chain seq x y z
N MET A 1 15.08 -21.55 6.80
CA MET A 1 14.29 -20.68 5.89
C MET A 1 15.17 -20.32 4.69
N LYS A 2 14.76 -20.64 3.46
CA LYS A 2 15.50 -20.23 2.25
C LYS A 2 15.34 -18.71 2.08
N ASN A 3 16.45 -17.99 1.96
CA ASN A 3 16.43 -16.56 1.64
C ASN A 3 15.88 -16.39 0.21
N SER A 4 14.79 -15.65 0.04
CA SER A 4 14.29 -15.26 -1.28
C SER A 4 15.33 -14.39 -2.00
N ILE A 5 15.59 -14.71 -3.27
CA ILE A 5 16.46 -13.90 -4.16
C ILE A 5 15.78 -12.59 -4.59
N THR A 6 14.46 -12.48 -4.39
CA THR A 6 13.68 -11.29 -4.76
C THR A 6 14.08 -10.11 -3.88
N LYS A 7 14.45 -8.98 -4.50
CA LYS A 7 14.89 -7.78 -3.77
C LYS A 7 13.73 -6.94 -3.26
N GLN A 8 12.64 -6.83 -4.02
CA GLN A 8 11.46 -6.05 -3.67
C GLN A 8 10.25 -6.97 -3.59
N ILE A 9 9.54 -7.01 -2.46
CA ILE A 9 8.28 -7.75 -2.33
C ILE A 9 7.25 -6.82 -1.71
N MET A 10 6.08 -6.73 -2.34
CA MET A 10 4.89 -6.12 -1.77
C MET A 10 3.81 -7.19 -1.69
N VAL A 11 3.24 -7.38 -0.52
CA VAL A 11 2.08 -8.24 -0.29
C VAL A 11 0.88 -7.33 -0.10
N VAL A 12 -0.18 -7.58 -0.87
CA VAL A 12 -1.46 -6.88 -0.71
C VAL A 12 -2.50 -7.92 -0.32
N ALA A 13 -3.15 -7.71 0.82
CA ALA A 13 -4.15 -8.64 1.35
C ALA A 13 -5.43 -7.89 1.70
N ASP A 14 -6.49 -8.14 0.92
CA ASP A 14 -7.83 -7.67 1.25
C ASP A 14 -8.48 -8.67 2.23
N SER A 15 -8.14 -8.52 3.51
CA SER A 15 -8.59 -9.40 4.57
C SER A 15 -8.64 -8.67 5.90
N CYS A 16 -9.69 -8.93 6.68
CA CYS A 16 -9.95 -8.33 8.00
C CYS A 16 -8.89 -8.62 9.08
N PHE A 17 -7.89 -9.46 8.80
CA PHE A 17 -6.88 -9.86 9.76
C PHE A 17 -5.47 -9.76 9.15
N ALA A 18 -4.74 -8.67 9.46
CA ALA A 18 -3.35 -8.48 9.06
C ALA A 18 -2.33 -9.34 9.83
N GLY A 19 -2.77 -10.08 10.85
CA GLY A 19 -1.95 -11.06 11.56
C GLY A 19 -0.53 -10.60 11.89
N LYS A 20 -0.35 -9.51 12.65
CA LYS A 20 0.96 -9.02 13.14
C LYS A 20 2.08 -9.10 12.09
N VAL A 21 1.79 -8.78 10.83
CA VAL A 21 2.82 -8.69 9.80
C VAL A 21 3.42 -7.29 9.91
N LEU A 22 4.33 -7.14 10.87
CA LEU A 22 5.12 -5.93 11.04
C LEU A 22 5.96 -5.74 9.76
N SER A 23 5.63 -4.73 8.98
CA SER A 23 6.54 -4.12 8.01
C SER A 23 7.80 -3.74 8.75
N ARG A 24 8.85 -4.54 8.58
CA ARG A 24 10.14 -4.25 9.17
C ARG A 24 10.67 -3.03 8.42
N ASP A 25 10.67 -1.88 9.10
CA ASP A 25 11.12 -0.56 8.65
C ASP A 25 12.10 -0.70 7.48
N GLY A 26 11.57 -0.56 6.27
CA GLY A 26 12.38 -0.62 5.07
C GLY A 26 13.32 0.56 5.13
N GLU A 27 14.61 0.31 5.36
CA GLU A 27 15.69 1.28 5.13
C GLU A 27 15.72 1.68 3.65
N GLY A 28 14.75 2.48 3.20
CA GLY A 28 14.41 2.56 1.79
C GLY A 28 13.37 3.59 1.40
N ILE A 29 12.73 4.28 2.36
CA ILE A 29 11.76 5.33 2.06
C ILE A 29 12.52 6.53 1.49
N LEU A 30 12.49 6.66 0.16
CA LEU A 30 12.91 7.87 -0.51
C LEU A 30 11.75 8.87 -0.43
N PRO A 31 11.93 10.06 0.16
CA PRO A 31 10.91 11.11 0.09
C PRO A 31 10.74 11.50 -1.38
N VAL A 32 9.61 11.15 -1.97
CA VAL A 32 9.30 11.48 -3.37
C VAL A 32 8.77 12.92 -3.40
N SER A 33 9.68 13.89 -3.20
CA SER A 33 9.40 15.30 -3.49
C SER A 33 9.82 15.63 -4.93
N GLU A 34 8.83 15.75 -5.80
CA GLU A 34 8.77 16.56 -7.04
C GLU A 34 9.87 16.45 -8.13
N GLN A 35 10.88 15.59 -8.03
CA GLN A 35 11.86 15.38 -9.11
C GLN A 35 11.69 14.00 -9.76
N ALA A 36 10.53 13.82 -10.40
CA ALA A 36 10.18 12.59 -11.13
C ALA A 36 11.24 12.15 -12.17
N GLN A 37 11.99 13.09 -12.75
CA GLN A 37 13.06 12.76 -13.71
C GLN A 37 14.32 12.17 -13.05
N MET A 38 14.75 12.66 -11.88
CA MET A 38 15.88 12.06 -11.15
C MET A 38 15.49 10.74 -10.49
N PHE A 39 14.23 10.61 -10.07
CA PHE A 39 13.68 9.38 -9.50
C PHE A 39 13.78 8.21 -10.49
N ASN A 40 13.38 8.39 -11.75
CA ASN A 40 13.48 7.34 -12.78
C ASN A 40 14.90 6.85 -13.05
N VAL A 41 15.90 7.73 -12.91
CA VAL A 41 17.31 7.40 -13.17
C VAL A 41 17.94 6.64 -12.00
N MET A 42 17.59 6.98 -10.76
CA MET A 42 18.21 6.40 -9.55
C MET A 42 17.48 5.15 -9.02
N LEU A 43 16.22 4.94 -9.42
CA LEU A 43 15.40 3.81 -8.98
C LEU A 43 15.97 2.42 -9.29
N PRO A 44 16.50 2.13 -10.50
CA PRO A 44 17.07 0.82 -10.81
C PRO A 44 18.24 0.49 -9.88
N GLU A 45 19.20 1.41 -9.71
CA GLU A 45 20.34 1.19 -8.81
C GLU A 45 19.92 1.04 -7.35
N TYR A 46 18.90 1.78 -6.90
CA TYR A 46 18.43 1.70 -5.52
C TYR A 46 17.70 0.38 -5.23
N THR A 47 16.79 -0.02 -6.10
CA THR A 47 16.00 -1.26 -5.97
C THR A 47 16.85 -2.51 -6.15
N GLU A 48 17.96 -2.41 -6.89
CA GLU A 48 18.95 -3.48 -7.03
C GLU A 48 19.87 -3.64 -5.81
N ARG A 49 20.12 -2.58 -5.03
CA ARG A 49 21.06 -2.67 -3.89
C ARG A 49 20.38 -3.02 -2.58
N LYS A 50 19.11 -2.65 -2.40
CA LYS A 50 18.39 -2.81 -1.13
C LYS A 50 17.28 -3.83 -1.20
N ARG A 51 17.00 -4.51 -0.07
CA ARG A 51 15.81 -5.36 0.07
C ARG A 51 14.67 -4.53 0.68
N SER A 52 13.48 -4.61 0.10
CA SER A 52 12.26 -4.04 0.68
C SER A 52 11.18 -5.11 0.79
N ARG A 53 10.38 -5.03 1.87
CA ARG A 53 9.24 -5.92 2.14
C ARG A 53 8.12 -5.04 2.68
N PHE A 54 7.07 -4.87 1.90
CA PHE A 54 5.90 -4.09 2.29
C PHE A 54 4.69 -4.99 2.37
N VAL A 55 3.83 -4.76 3.36
CA VAL A 55 2.58 -5.50 3.52
C VAL A 55 1.46 -4.50 3.70
N LEU A 56 0.54 -4.47 2.75
CA LEU A 56 -0.60 -3.57 2.72
C LEU A 56 -1.87 -4.39 2.94
N THR A 57 -2.63 -4.05 3.98
CA THR A 57 -3.85 -4.79 4.35
C THR A 57 -5.06 -3.88 4.46
N SER A 58 -6.26 -4.45 4.29
CA SER A 58 -7.53 -3.73 4.42
C SER A 58 -7.82 -3.21 5.82
N GLY A 59 -7.22 -3.82 6.83
CA GLY A 59 -7.23 -3.41 8.22
C GLY A 59 -6.26 -4.26 9.04
N GLY A 60 -6.08 -3.92 10.31
CA GLY A 60 -5.20 -4.63 11.23
C GLY A 60 -5.87 -5.80 11.94
N THR A 61 -6.19 -5.56 13.22
CA THR A 61 -7.01 -6.45 14.05
C THR A 61 -8.45 -5.97 14.19
N ALA A 62 -8.75 -4.76 13.69
CA ALA A 62 -10.07 -4.17 13.71
C ALA A 62 -10.94 -4.70 12.54
N PRO A 63 -12.27 -4.77 12.70
CA PRO A 63 -13.17 -5.19 11.63
C PRO A 63 -13.07 -4.24 10.43
N VAL A 64 -13.35 -4.77 9.25
CA VAL A 64 -13.36 -4.02 7.97
C VAL A 64 -14.69 -4.23 7.27
N LEU A 65 -15.04 -3.32 6.36
CA LEU A 65 -16.23 -3.48 5.54
C LEU A 65 -15.97 -4.46 4.40
N ASP A 66 -16.76 -5.53 4.35
CA ASP A 66 -16.75 -6.49 3.24
C ASP A 66 -17.34 -5.91 1.93
N GLY A 67 -18.10 -4.79 2.03
CA GLY A 67 -18.75 -4.12 0.91
C GLY A 67 -18.79 -2.60 1.08
N GLY A 68 -19.41 -1.88 0.13
CA GLY A 68 -19.46 -0.41 0.13
C GLY A 68 -18.52 0.26 -0.87
N GLY A 69 -17.74 -0.52 -1.62
CA GLY A 69 -16.95 -0.07 -2.78
C GLY A 69 -17.66 -0.27 -4.13
N GLY A 70 -18.98 -0.53 -4.14
CA GLY A 70 -19.71 -1.02 -5.32
C GLY A 70 -19.59 -2.53 -5.43
N ASP A 71 -19.06 -3.03 -6.56
CA ASP A 71 -18.78 -4.46 -6.79
C ASP A 71 -17.50 -4.97 -6.07
N HIS A 72 -16.93 -4.14 -5.19
CA HIS A 72 -15.69 -4.38 -4.47
C HIS A 72 -15.83 -4.03 -2.99
N SER A 73 -14.94 -4.57 -2.15
CA SER A 73 -14.71 -4.04 -0.80
C SER A 73 -14.27 -2.58 -0.87
N VAL A 74 -14.40 -1.85 0.25
CA VAL A 74 -13.93 -0.46 0.33
C VAL A 74 -12.43 -0.37 0.05
N PHE A 75 -11.64 -1.33 0.54
CA PHE A 75 -10.21 -1.41 0.33
C PHE A 75 -9.86 -1.66 -1.14
N ALA A 76 -10.43 -2.72 -1.74
CA ALA A 76 -10.16 -3.07 -3.13
C ALA A 76 -10.55 -1.94 -4.08
N ARG A 77 -11.69 -1.27 -3.84
CA ARG A 77 -12.10 -0.11 -4.62
C ARG A 77 -11.08 1.03 -4.53
N ALA A 78 -10.66 1.39 -3.32
CA ALA A 78 -9.68 2.44 -3.10
C ALA A 78 -8.33 2.11 -3.75
N PHE A 79 -7.88 0.86 -3.66
CA PHE A 79 -6.64 0.39 -4.28
C PHE A 79 -6.68 0.48 -5.80
N LEU A 80 -7.76 0.01 -6.43
CA LEU A 80 -7.94 0.11 -7.88
C LEU A 80 -8.00 1.56 -8.35
N ASP A 81 -8.72 2.43 -7.63
CA ASP A 81 -8.76 3.86 -7.95
C ASP A 81 -7.33 4.46 -7.94
N VAL A 82 -6.52 4.18 -6.90
CA VAL A 82 -5.14 4.72 -6.81
C VAL A 82 -4.29 4.26 -7.99
N LEU A 83 -4.37 2.98 -8.37
CA LEU A 83 -3.57 2.44 -9.46
C LEU A 83 -4.05 2.93 -10.84
N THR A 84 -5.35 3.01 -11.06
CA THR A 84 -5.94 3.36 -12.37
C THR A 84 -5.84 4.85 -12.68
N THR A 85 -5.81 5.72 -11.67
CA THR A 85 -5.62 7.17 -11.86
C THR A 85 -4.15 7.61 -11.85
N ASN A 86 -3.21 6.67 -11.69
CA ASN A 86 -1.80 7.00 -11.56
C ASN A 86 -1.08 7.01 -12.92
N GLU A 87 -0.48 8.14 -13.27
CA GLU A 87 0.13 8.37 -14.59
C GLU A 87 1.67 8.20 -14.60
N GLY A 88 2.29 7.80 -13.49
CA GLY A 88 3.75 7.76 -13.37
C GLY A 88 4.27 6.71 -12.39
N ILE A 89 5.56 6.78 -12.03
CA ILE A 89 6.09 5.88 -11.01
C ILE A 89 5.53 6.29 -9.65
N ILE A 90 5.02 5.31 -8.91
CA ILE A 90 4.45 5.49 -7.57
C ILE A 90 5.17 4.58 -6.59
N SER A 91 5.46 5.10 -5.40
CA SER A 91 6.07 4.30 -4.32
C SER A 91 5.00 3.54 -3.53
N ALA A 92 5.37 2.44 -2.87
CA ALA A 92 4.46 1.69 -2.01
C ALA A 92 3.89 2.57 -0.87
N HIS A 93 4.69 3.48 -0.32
CA HIS A 93 4.25 4.45 0.69
C HIS A 93 3.21 5.41 0.14
N THR A 94 3.43 5.95 -1.06
CA THR A 94 2.48 6.87 -1.72
C THR A 94 1.18 6.14 -2.08
N ILE A 95 1.25 4.86 -2.46
CA ILE A 95 0.05 4.03 -2.63
C ILE A 95 -0.73 3.98 -1.31
N PHE A 96 -0.06 3.67 -0.20
CA PHE A 96 -0.71 3.59 1.12
C PHE A 96 -1.35 4.92 1.54
N GLU A 97 -0.62 6.05 1.47
CA GLU A 97 -1.15 7.35 1.87
C GLU A 97 -2.43 7.72 1.10
N ARG A 98 -2.42 7.52 -0.23
CA ARG A 98 -3.58 7.82 -1.09
C ARG A 98 -4.73 6.85 -0.85
N LEU A 99 -4.43 5.57 -0.63
CA LEU A 99 -5.41 4.54 -0.36
C LEU A 99 -6.07 4.76 1.00
N ALA A 100 -5.29 5.04 2.05
CA ALA A 100 -5.77 5.21 3.42
C ALA A 100 -6.83 6.32 3.50
N GLY A 101 -6.55 7.48 2.90
CA GLY A 101 -7.52 8.57 2.84
C GLY A 101 -8.84 8.17 2.14
N LYS A 102 -8.76 7.39 1.06
CA LYS A 102 -9.95 6.89 0.35
C LYS A 102 -10.73 5.86 1.16
N VAL A 103 -10.06 4.92 1.81
CA VAL A 103 -10.69 3.87 2.63
C VAL A 103 -11.44 4.51 3.80
N MET A 104 -10.79 5.41 4.53
CA MET A 104 -11.40 6.09 5.66
C MET A 104 -12.64 6.88 5.24
N PHE A 105 -12.55 7.62 4.12
CA PHE A 105 -13.68 8.39 3.59
C PHE A 105 -14.86 7.53 3.15
N LEU A 106 -14.60 6.42 2.45
CA LEU A 106 -15.65 5.51 1.98
C LEU A 106 -16.31 4.74 3.13
N ALA A 107 -15.55 4.35 4.15
CA ALA A 107 -16.07 3.71 5.35
C ALA A 107 -16.91 4.69 6.19
N GLU A 108 -16.44 5.92 6.38
CA GLU A 108 -17.16 6.96 7.13
C GLU A 108 -18.53 7.25 6.51
N LYS A 109 -18.63 7.26 5.17
CA LYS A 109 -19.92 7.39 4.46
C LYS A 109 -20.94 6.30 4.79
N GLN A 110 -20.47 5.15 5.28
CA GLN A 110 -21.30 4.04 5.73
C GLN A 110 -21.45 4.03 7.26
N ASN A 111 -21.07 5.11 7.96
CA ASN A 111 -21.01 5.22 9.42
C ASN A 111 -20.13 4.13 10.06
N PHE A 112 -19.02 3.76 9.40
CA PHE A 112 -18.08 2.76 9.86
C PHE A 112 -16.66 3.33 9.91
N GLU A 113 -15.90 2.98 10.92
CA GLU A 113 -14.49 3.37 11.03
C GLU A 113 -13.62 2.22 10.51
N GLN A 114 -12.86 2.48 9.44
CA GLN A 114 -11.90 1.54 8.89
C GLN A 114 -10.60 2.26 8.56
N ALA A 115 -9.48 1.69 8.99
CA ALA A 115 -8.14 2.14 8.64
C ALA A 115 -7.33 0.95 8.09
N PRO A 116 -6.74 1.05 6.90
CA PRO A 116 -5.82 0.06 6.37
C PRO A 116 -4.46 0.12 7.09
N GLU A 117 -3.66 -0.94 7.00
CA GLU A 117 -2.31 -0.98 7.58
C GLU A 117 -1.24 -1.19 6.49
N PHE A 118 -0.04 -0.67 6.76
CA PHE A 118 1.13 -0.73 5.89
C PHE A 118 2.41 -1.06 6.66
#